data_AF-A0ABD0THK9-F1
#
_entry.id   AF-A0ABD0THK9-F1
#
_cell.length_a   1.000
_cell.length_b   1.000
_cell.length_c   1.000
_cell.angle_alpha   90.00
_cell.angle_beta   90.00
_cell.angle_gamma   90.00
#
_symmetry.space_group_name_H-M   'P 1'
#
loop_
_entity.id
_entity.type
_entity.pdbx_description
1 polymer ?
#
loop_
_entity_poly.entity_id
_entity_poly.type
_entity_poly.pdbx_seq_one_letter_code
_entity_poly.pdbx_strand_id
1 'polypeptide(L)'
;MDSLCKDHFLQRQYRKLDGGVLWSRNERNLDCTVTFQTHSILQRFMLHFDLLQLDCNDHLYVYDGAHATTPPKADLSCRNTKQQVGALFTRSNFVTLKYVTDNWGTDANGFKLVITAVKDPILLATEHGCKEFRCKQREFCVSADLMCDGVDHCADGSDEDTAALCPESGGSGVSNAWLALGAGGAALALVAAAAVLCCYCRRRSVAQRTHLQLQQMAISNGAGVGKPLDPAADTRLPGNWALPAGPRGYSAARPGRLRARALR
;
A
#
# COMPACT_ATOMS: atom_id res chain seq x y z
N MET A 1 1.73 -1.24 -17.13
CA MET A 1 0.39 -1.32 -17.76
C MET A 1 0.57 -0.89 -19.18
N ASP A 2 0.77 -1.87 -20.05
CA ASP A 2 1.21 -1.60 -21.41
C ASP A 2 0.01 -1.78 -22.33
N SER A 3 -0.48 -0.68 -22.90
CA SER A 3 -1.40 -0.78 -24.04
C SER A 3 -0.68 -1.52 -25.15
N LEU A 4 -1.38 -2.46 -25.80
CA LEU A 4 -0.84 -3.43 -26.77
C LEU A 4 0.20 -2.82 -27.75
N CYS A 5 0.03 -1.55 -28.13
CA CYS A 5 0.67 -0.96 -29.31
C CYS A 5 1.33 0.42 -29.10
N LYS A 6 1.63 0.84 -27.87
CA LYS A 6 2.12 2.22 -27.61
C LYS A 6 3.48 2.55 -28.24
N ASP A 7 4.29 1.55 -28.58
CA ASP A 7 5.63 1.76 -29.15
C ASP A 7 5.79 1.08 -30.52
N HIS A 8 5.66 1.85 -31.60
CA HIS A 8 5.92 1.43 -32.98
C HIS A 8 7.32 0.82 -33.19
N PHE A 9 8.29 1.15 -32.34
CA PHE A 9 9.69 0.70 -32.46
C PHE A 9 9.91 -0.75 -32.00
N LEU A 10 8.96 -1.34 -31.26
CA LEU A 10 9.06 -2.69 -30.68
C LEU A 10 8.25 -3.75 -31.45
N GLN A 11 7.64 -3.42 -32.58
CA GLN A 11 6.86 -4.34 -33.41
C GLN A 11 7.71 -5.41 -34.11
N ARG A 12 9.05 -5.28 -34.13
CA ARG A 12 9.97 -6.21 -34.80
C ARG A 12 10.72 -7.15 -33.87
N GLN A 13 10.50 -7.10 -32.56
CA GLN A 13 11.23 -7.91 -31.60
C GLN A 13 10.28 -8.80 -30.80
N TYR A 14 10.59 -10.10 -30.76
CA TYR A 14 9.84 -11.05 -29.96
C TYR A 14 9.98 -10.71 -28.47
N ARG A 15 8.84 -10.56 -27.79
CA ARG A 15 8.81 -10.31 -26.35
C ARG A 15 8.69 -11.62 -25.60
N LYS A 16 9.68 -11.94 -24.76
CA LYS A 16 9.56 -13.07 -23.86
C LYS A 16 8.56 -12.75 -22.75
N LEU A 17 7.61 -13.64 -22.52
CA LEU A 17 6.51 -13.39 -21.58
C LEU A 17 6.12 -14.69 -20.89
N ASP A 18 6.09 -14.67 -19.55
CA ASP A 18 5.57 -15.77 -18.73
C ASP A 18 4.09 -15.59 -18.42
N GLY A 19 3.67 -14.36 -18.14
CA GLY A 19 2.28 -14.00 -17.92
C GLY A 19 2.11 -12.49 -18.02
N GLY A 20 0.91 -12.05 -18.41
CA GLY A 20 0.61 -10.62 -18.45
C GLY A 20 -0.78 -10.31 -18.95
N VAL A 21 -1.15 -9.04 -18.77
CA VAL A 21 -2.44 -8.50 -19.19
C VAL A 21 -2.23 -7.48 -20.30
N LEU A 22 -2.89 -7.73 -21.43
CA LEU A 22 -2.97 -6.83 -22.57
C LEU A 22 -4.32 -6.13 -22.53
N TRP A 23 -4.28 -4.81 -22.50
CA TRP A 23 -5.49 -4.00 -22.40
C TRP A 23 -5.59 -3.02 -23.56
N SER A 24 -6.75 -3.04 -24.20
CA SER A 24 -7.23 -2.07 -25.18
C SER A 24 -8.38 -1.24 -24.60
N ARG A 25 -8.33 0.08 -24.80
CA ARG A 25 -9.35 1.07 -24.41
C ARG A 25 -9.67 2.01 -25.59
N ASN A 26 -10.61 1.63 -26.44
CA ASN A 26 -11.11 2.43 -27.56
C ASN A 26 -10.00 3.00 -28.48
N GLU A 27 -9.01 2.17 -28.84
CA GLU A 27 -7.97 2.56 -29.80
C GLU A 27 -8.55 2.71 -31.21
N ARG A 28 -8.17 3.80 -31.91
CA ARG A 28 -8.68 4.12 -33.25
C ARG A 28 -7.57 4.20 -34.27
N ASN A 29 -7.89 3.84 -35.52
CA ASN A 29 -6.97 3.80 -36.67
C ASN A 29 -5.68 3.04 -36.36
N LEU A 30 -5.79 1.95 -35.63
CA LEU A 30 -4.65 1.15 -35.19
C LEU A 30 -4.49 -0.05 -36.13
N ASP A 31 -3.30 -0.23 -36.72
CA ASP A 31 -2.89 -1.52 -37.27
C ASP A 31 -1.61 -1.94 -36.53
N CYS A 32 -1.77 -2.93 -35.67
CA CYS A 32 -0.72 -3.34 -34.77
C CYS A 32 -0.58 -4.85 -34.74
N THR A 33 0.66 -5.29 -34.94
CA THR A 33 1.03 -6.70 -34.80
C THR A 33 2.10 -6.83 -33.74
N VAL A 34 1.86 -7.71 -32.75
CA VAL A 34 2.82 -8.02 -31.68
C VAL A 34 2.99 -9.52 -31.57
N THR A 35 4.23 -9.95 -31.34
CA THR A 35 4.54 -11.38 -31.20
C THR A 35 5.23 -11.63 -29.87
N PHE A 36 4.69 -12.61 -29.15
CA PHE A 36 5.21 -13.08 -27.87
C PHE A 36 5.85 -14.46 -28.04
N GLN A 37 6.88 -14.71 -27.25
CA GLN A 37 7.59 -15.97 -27.16
C GLN A 37 7.63 -16.42 -25.70
N THR A 38 7.45 -17.70 -25.42
CA THR A 38 7.66 -18.22 -24.07
C THR A 38 9.16 -18.30 -23.73
N HIS A 39 9.51 -18.41 -22.45
CA HIS A 39 10.91 -18.58 -22.05
C HIS A 39 11.48 -19.95 -22.43
N SER A 40 10.61 -20.97 -22.54
CA SER A 40 10.97 -22.33 -22.94
C SER A 40 10.14 -22.83 -24.12
N ILE A 41 10.76 -23.63 -24.99
CA ILE A 41 10.08 -24.31 -26.10
C ILE A 41 9.07 -25.36 -25.64
N LEU A 42 9.17 -25.81 -24.38
CA LEU A 42 8.24 -26.76 -23.76
C LEU A 42 6.99 -26.08 -23.20
N GLN A 43 6.95 -24.75 -23.25
CA GLN A 43 5.79 -23.94 -22.90
C GLN A 43 5.00 -23.57 -24.15
N ARG A 44 3.71 -23.33 -23.96
CA ARG A 44 2.80 -22.76 -24.95
C ARG A 44 1.95 -21.68 -24.29
N PHE A 45 1.23 -20.89 -25.07
CA PHE A 45 0.39 -19.83 -24.53
C PHE A 45 -1.05 -20.29 -24.31
N MET A 46 -1.60 -19.91 -23.16
CA MET A 46 -3.03 -19.82 -22.92
C MET A 46 -3.43 -18.35 -23.02
N LEU A 47 -4.55 -18.10 -23.68
CA LEU A 47 -5.14 -16.78 -23.85
C LEU A 47 -6.60 -16.85 -23.43
N HIS A 48 -7.05 -15.93 -22.60
CA HIS A 48 -8.47 -15.78 -22.30
C HIS A 48 -8.80 -14.33 -22.00
N PHE A 49 -10.08 -14.00 -22.06
CA PHE A 49 -10.55 -12.63 -21.94
C PHE A 49 -11.28 -12.43 -20.63
N ASP A 50 -10.82 -11.45 -19.85
CA ASP A 50 -11.57 -10.91 -18.72
C ASP A 50 -12.74 -10.06 -19.22
N LEU A 51 -12.47 -9.28 -20.27
CA LEU A 51 -13.40 -8.40 -20.95
C LEU A 51 -13.13 -8.47 -22.46
N LEU A 52 -14.19 -8.59 -23.26
CA LEU A 52 -14.12 -8.56 -24.72
C LEU A 52 -15.34 -7.83 -25.24
N GLN A 53 -15.13 -6.64 -25.80
CA GLN A 53 -16.17 -5.83 -26.42
C GLN A 53 -15.54 -5.05 -27.57
N LEU A 54 -15.54 -5.62 -28.76
CA LEU A 54 -14.96 -4.98 -29.94
C LEU A 54 -16.03 -4.27 -30.76
N ASP A 55 -15.61 -3.29 -31.56
CA ASP A 55 -16.45 -2.81 -32.65
C ASP A 55 -16.66 -3.91 -33.71
N CYS A 56 -17.68 -3.77 -34.56
CA CYS A 56 -17.96 -4.75 -35.61
C CYS A 56 -17.00 -4.63 -36.79
N ASN A 57 -16.39 -3.47 -36.96
CA ASN A 57 -15.36 -3.23 -37.97
C ASN A 57 -13.96 -3.51 -37.43
N ASP A 58 -13.81 -3.58 -36.11
CA ASP A 58 -12.54 -3.92 -35.45
C ASP A 58 -12.33 -5.43 -35.45
N HIS A 59 -11.09 -5.83 -35.68
CA HIS A 59 -10.70 -7.23 -35.69
C HIS A 59 -9.46 -7.47 -34.83
N LEU A 60 -9.59 -8.41 -33.90
CA LEU A 60 -8.47 -8.99 -33.15
C LEU A 60 -8.21 -10.41 -33.66
N TYR A 61 -7.09 -10.56 -34.38
CA TYR A 61 -6.63 -11.84 -34.90
C TYR A 61 -5.61 -12.47 -33.96
N VAL A 62 -5.80 -13.75 -33.69
CA VAL A 62 -4.88 -14.58 -32.89
C VAL A 62 -4.23 -15.62 -33.79
N TYR A 63 -2.92 -15.58 -33.94
CA TYR A 63 -2.15 -16.54 -34.73
C TYR A 63 -1.31 -17.46 -33.83
N ASP A 64 -1.38 -18.76 -34.10
CA ASP A 64 -0.57 -19.80 -33.43
C ASP A 64 0.79 -19.93 -34.12
N GLY A 65 1.65 -18.92 -33.92
CA GLY A 65 2.98 -18.87 -34.50
C GLY A 65 3.64 -17.50 -34.41
N ALA A 66 4.85 -17.40 -34.93
CA ALA A 66 5.68 -16.19 -34.86
C ALA A 66 5.31 -15.11 -35.89
N HIS A 67 4.46 -15.42 -36.87
CA HIS A 67 4.09 -14.50 -37.95
C HIS A 67 2.61 -14.63 -38.33
N ALA A 68 2.01 -13.52 -38.78
CA ALA A 68 0.64 -13.45 -39.27
C ALA A 68 0.49 -13.93 -40.73
N THR A 69 1.11 -15.06 -41.09
CA THR A 69 1.13 -15.59 -42.48
C THR A 69 0.15 -16.73 -42.70
N THR A 70 -0.22 -17.45 -41.64
CA THR A 70 -1.21 -18.54 -41.70
C THR A 70 -2.61 -18.01 -41.40
N PRO A 71 -3.69 -18.74 -41.74
CA PRO A 71 -5.01 -18.42 -41.22
C PRO A 71 -4.99 -18.25 -39.70
N PRO A 72 -5.65 -17.22 -39.15
CA PRO A 72 -5.68 -17.00 -37.71
C PRO A 72 -6.41 -18.16 -37.03
N LYS A 73 -5.95 -18.50 -35.83
CA LYS A 73 -6.61 -19.48 -34.95
C LYS A 73 -7.96 -18.94 -34.47
N ALA A 74 -8.05 -17.63 -34.25
CA ALA A 74 -9.29 -16.94 -33.93
C ALA A 74 -9.31 -15.56 -34.59
N ASP A 75 -10.47 -15.19 -35.12
CA ASP A 75 -10.81 -13.86 -35.61
C ASP A 75 -11.97 -13.34 -34.75
N LEU A 76 -11.69 -12.32 -33.94
CA LEU A 76 -12.62 -11.79 -32.96
C LEU A 76 -13.08 -10.39 -33.37
N SER A 77 -14.39 -10.20 -33.34
CA SER A 77 -15.07 -8.92 -33.60
C SER A 77 -16.24 -8.74 -32.62
N CYS A 78 -17.09 -7.74 -32.81
CA CYS A 78 -18.29 -7.49 -31.98
C CYS A 78 -19.23 -8.69 -31.80
N ARG A 79 -19.19 -9.69 -32.68
CA ARG A 79 -20.07 -10.88 -32.62
C ARG A 79 -19.63 -11.87 -31.55
N ASN A 80 -18.37 -11.79 -31.12
CA ASN A 80 -17.76 -12.72 -30.20
C ASN A 80 -17.87 -12.20 -28.77
N THR A 81 -18.29 -13.07 -27.85
CA THR A 81 -18.27 -12.77 -26.41
C THR A 81 -17.19 -13.57 -25.69
N LYS A 82 -16.75 -13.07 -24.53
CA LYS A 82 -15.85 -13.77 -23.61
C LYS A 82 -16.22 -15.25 -23.41
N GLN A 83 -17.51 -15.52 -23.19
CA GLN A 83 -18.01 -16.86 -22.87
C GLN A 83 -17.97 -17.80 -24.08
N GLN A 84 -18.16 -17.27 -25.30
CA GLN A 84 -18.10 -18.06 -26.52
C GLN A 84 -16.65 -18.40 -26.92
N VAL A 85 -15.73 -17.46 -26.71
CA VAL A 85 -14.31 -17.66 -27.04
C VAL A 85 -13.64 -18.59 -26.04
N GLY A 86 -13.92 -18.39 -24.74
CA GLY A 86 -13.30 -19.16 -23.66
C GLY A 86 -11.77 -19.04 -23.65
N ALA A 87 -11.12 -20.06 -23.07
CA ALA A 87 -9.66 -20.15 -23.06
C ALA A 87 -9.13 -20.77 -24.36
N LEU A 88 -8.35 -19.98 -25.10
CA LEU A 88 -7.64 -20.38 -26.30
C LEU A 88 -6.24 -20.87 -25.94
N PHE A 89 -5.78 -21.91 -26.62
CA PHE A 89 -4.49 -22.55 -26.35
C PHE A 89 -3.68 -22.67 -27.64
N THR A 90 -2.47 -22.09 -27.68
CA THR A 90 -1.55 -22.28 -28.80
C THR A 90 -0.91 -23.66 -28.77
N ARG A 91 -0.39 -24.11 -29.90
CA ARG A 91 0.42 -25.33 -30.00
C ARG A 91 1.90 -25.02 -30.03
N SER A 92 2.26 -23.85 -30.55
CA SER A 92 3.64 -23.39 -30.57
C SER A 92 3.99 -22.55 -29.33
N ASN A 93 5.29 -22.33 -29.15
CA ASN A 93 5.89 -21.48 -28.13
C ASN A 93 5.85 -19.99 -28.51
N PHE A 94 5.17 -19.65 -29.62
CA PHE A 94 4.98 -18.29 -30.11
C PHE A 94 3.48 -18.00 -30.27
N VAL A 95 3.11 -16.74 -30.05
CA VAL A 95 1.77 -16.26 -30.42
C VAL A 95 1.90 -14.88 -31.03
N THR A 96 1.20 -14.65 -32.13
CA THR A 96 1.13 -13.34 -32.77
C THR A 96 -0.28 -12.83 -32.67
N LEU A 97 -0.43 -11.61 -32.16
CA LEU A 97 -1.69 -10.91 -32.06
C LEU A 97 -1.66 -9.76 -33.07
N LYS A 98 -2.67 -9.68 -33.92
CA LYS A 98 -2.87 -8.54 -34.80
C LYS A 98 -4.19 -7.86 -34.44
N TYR A 99 -4.13 -6.60 -34.05
CA TYR A 99 -5.30 -5.80 -33.76
C TYR A 99 -5.43 -4.68 -34.79
N VAL A 100 -6.54 -4.69 -35.51
CA VAL A 100 -6.88 -3.72 -36.56
C VAL A 100 -8.14 -3.00 -36.15
N THR A 101 -8.08 -1.67 -36.06
CA THR A 101 -9.22 -0.83 -35.74
C THR A 101 -9.44 0.26 -36.78
N ASP A 102 -10.68 0.70 -36.91
CA ASP A 102 -11.04 1.82 -37.77
C ASP A 102 -11.15 3.15 -36.98
N ASN A 103 -11.73 4.18 -37.59
CA ASN A 103 -11.87 5.49 -36.96
C ASN A 103 -13.12 5.61 -36.06
N TRP A 104 -13.95 4.57 -36.00
CA TRP A 104 -15.15 4.49 -35.20
C TRP A 104 -14.90 3.68 -33.93
N GLY A 105 -15.64 4.02 -32.88
CA GLY A 105 -15.51 3.34 -31.59
C GLY A 105 -16.07 4.15 -30.44
N THR A 106 -16.60 3.46 -29.43
CA THR A 106 -17.11 4.05 -28.19
C THR A 106 -16.19 3.73 -27.01
N ASP A 107 -16.31 4.46 -25.91
CA ASP A 107 -15.46 4.21 -24.72
C ASP A 107 -15.73 2.86 -24.04
N ALA A 108 -16.80 2.17 -24.44
CA ALA A 108 -17.07 0.80 -24.04
C ALA A 108 -16.32 -0.24 -24.89
N ASN A 109 -15.76 0.16 -26.03
CA ASN A 109 -15.01 -0.73 -26.91
C ASN A 109 -13.60 -0.95 -26.36
N GLY A 110 -13.16 -2.20 -26.38
CA GLY A 110 -11.86 -2.64 -25.93
C GLY A 110 -11.89 -4.09 -25.45
N PHE A 111 -10.74 -4.54 -24.98
CA PHE A 111 -10.61 -5.88 -24.42
C PHE A 111 -9.53 -5.91 -23.35
N LYS A 112 -9.71 -6.79 -22.38
CA LYS A 112 -8.70 -7.18 -21.39
C LYS A 112 -8.39 -8.65 -21.63
N LEU A 113 -7.25 -8.89 -22.28
CA LEU A 113 -6.73 -10.20 -22.64
C LEU A 113 -5.64 -10.59 -21.66
N VAL A 114 -5.79 -11.73 -21.01
CA VAL A 114 -4.77 -12.33 -20.17
C VAL A 114 -4.05 -13.40 -20.99
N ILE A 115 -2.74 -13.27 -21.08
CA ILE A 115 -1.85 -14.18 -21.80
C ILE A 115 -0.90 -14.83 -20.78
N THR A 116 -0.87 -16.16 -20.76
CA THR A 116 -0.09 -16.93 -19.80
C THR A 116 0.71 -18.02 -20.52
N ALA A 117 1.99 -18.16 -20.21
CA ALA A 117 2.81 -19.27 -20.63
C ALA A 117 2.54 -20.47 -19.71
N VAL A 118 1.96 -21.52 -20.29
CA VAL A 118 1.58 -22.74 -19.58
C VAL A 118 2.47 -23.90 -19.99
N LYS A 119 2.76 -24.81 -19.05
CA LYS A 119 3.46 -26.08 -19.31
C LYS A 119 2.48 -27.24 -19.17
N ASP A 120 2.55 -28.19 -20.09
CA ASP A 120 1.73 -29.41 -20.01
C ASP A 120 2.37 -30.44 -19.08
N PRO A 121 1.61 -30.99 -18.10
CA PRO A 121 2.14 -31.97 -17.15
C PRO A 121 2.62 -33.26 -17.83
N ILE A 122 1.99 -33.64 -18.96
CA ILE A 122 2.33 -34.84 -19.73
C ILE A 122 3.74 -34.73 -20.35
N LEU A 123 4.16 -33.52 -20.73
CA LEU A 123 5.50 -33.26 -21.27
C LEU A 123 6.58 -33.11 -20.18
N LEU A 124 6.18 -33.00 -18.92
CA LEU A 124 7.06 -32.80 -17.76
C LEU A 124 7.33 -34.10 -16.98
N ALA A 125 6.98 -35.26 -17.53
CA ALA A 125 7.19 -36.58 -16.91
C ALA A 125 8.66 -36.96 -16.63
N THR A 126 9.62 -36.09 -16.96
CA THR A 126 11.05 -36.25 -16.67
C THR A 126 11.59 -35.02 -15.92
N GLU A 127 11.82 -35.20 -14.61
CA GLU A 127 12.65 -34.40 -13.68
C GLU A 127 12.35 -32.89 -13.45
N HIS A 128 11.59 -32.26 -14.33
CA HIS A 128 11.13 -30.87 -14.20
C HIS A 128 9.61 -30.82 -14.12
N GLY A 129 9.01 -31.69 -13.29
CA GLY A 129 7.60 -31.62 -12.93
C GLY A 129 7.18 -30.20 -12.51
N CYS A 130 5.88 -29.94 -12.45
CA CYS A 130 5.27 -28.68 -12.02
C CYS A 130 5.85 -28.16 -10.68
N LYS A 131 7.03 -27.54 -10.69
CA LYS A 131 7.69 -26.97 -9.49
C LYS A 131 6.99 -25.68 -9.03
N GLU A 132 6.10 -25.17 -9.87
CA GLU A 132 5.35 -23.93 -9.71
C GLU A 132 3.92 -24.27 -9.26
N PHE A 133 2.90 -23.69 -9.89
CA PHE A 133 1.50 -23.89 -9.54
C PHE A 133 0.73 -24.67 -10.60
N ARG A 134 -0.17 -25.54 -10.16
CA ARG A 134 -1.02 -26.37 -11.03
C ARG A 134 -2.46 -25.92 -10.97
N CYS A 135 -2.98 -25.45 -12.10
CA CYS A 135 -4.38 -25.00 -12.22
C CYS A 135 -5.36 -26.19 -12.04
N LYS A 136 -6.51 -25.93 -11.40
CA LYS A 136 -7.46 -26.98 -10.99
C LYS A 136 -8.17 -27.65 -12.18
N GLN A 137 -8.61 -26.87 -13.18
CA GLN A 137 -9.52 -27.39 -14.21
C GLN A 137 -8.84 -28.29 -15.25
N ARG A 138 -7.58 -28.02 -15.61
CA ARG A 138 -6.90 -28.68 -16.76
C ARG A 138 -5.50 -29.19 -16.43
N GLU A 139 -5.09 -29.10 -15.17
CA GLU A 139 -3.81 -29.58 -14.64
C GLU A 139 -2.54 -29.03 -15.32
N PHE A 140 -2.63 -27.92 -16.07
CA PHE A 140 -1.45 -27.24 -16.59
C PHE A 140 -0.74 -26.44 -15.51
N CYS A 141 0.53 -26.15 -15.77
CA CYS A 141 1.39 -25.43 -14.84
C CYS A 141 1.63 -24.00 -15.28
N VAL A 142 1.52 -23.07 -14.34
CA VAL A 142 1.85 -21.65 -14.48
C VAL A 142 2.96 -21.28 -13.50
N SER A 143 3.70 -20.21 -13.80
CA SER A 143 4.76 -19.72 -12.90
C SER A 143 4.22 -19.35 -11.53
N ALA A 144 5.00 -19.62 -10.47
CA ALA A 144 4.63 -19.25 -9.11
C ALA A 144 4.55 -17.72 -8.91
N ASP A 145 5.27 -16.95 -9.74
CA ASP A 145 5.24 -15.49 -9.71
C ASP A 145 3.92 -14.90 -10.22
N LEU A 146 3.10 -15.71 -10.89
CA LEU A 146 1.78 -15.34 -11.42
C LEU A 146 0.64 -15.76 -10.48
N MET A 147 0.96 -16.22 -9.27
CA MET A 147 -0.05 -16.50 -8.26
C MET A 147 -0.28 -15.28 -7.40
N CYS A 148 -1.53 -15.07 -6.99
CA CYS A 148 -1.92 -14.03 -6.05
C CYS A 148 -1.59 -12.61 -6.54
N ASP A 149 -1.58 -12.40 -7.85
CA ASP A 149 -1.24 -11.11 -8.48
C ASP A 149 -2.50 -10.30 -8.88
N GLY A 150 -3.69 -10.86 -8.62
CA GLY A 150 -4.99 -10.28 -8.93
C GLY A 150 -5.43 -10.49 -10.38
N VAL A 151 -4.74 -11.34 -11.13
CA VAL A 151 -5.07 -11.71 -12.52
C VAL A 151 -5.29 -13.21 -12.59
N ASP A 152 -6.42 -13.63 -13.16
CA ASP A 152 -6.71 -15.06 -13.35
C ASP A 152 -5.80 -15.65 -14.44
N HIS A 153 -4.66 -16.23 -14.10
CA HIS A 153 -3.76 -16.87 -15.05
C HIS A 153 -4.15 -18.30 -15.38
N CYS A 154 -5.10 -18.90 -14.64
CA CYS A 154 -5.59 -20.25 -14.87
C CYS A 154 -6.91 -20.32 -15.67
N ALA A 155 -7.53 -19.19 -15.99
CA ALA A 155 -8.87 -19.05 -16.59
C ALA A 155 -10.03 -19.66 -15.75
N ASP A 156 -9.71 -20.25 -14.59
CA ASP A 156 -10.64 -20.78 -13.59
C ASP A 156 -10.48 -20.07 -12.23
N GLY A 157 -9.59 -19.09 -12.14
CA GLY A 157 -9.26 -18.32 -10.93
C GLY A 157 -8.55 -19.12 -9.85
N SER A 158 -8.08 -20.34 -10.13
CA SER A 158 -7.51 -21.21 -9.08
C SER A 158 -6.18 -20.72 -8.52
N ASP A 159 -5.45 -19.89 -9.26
CA ASP A 159 -4.23 -19.20 -8.88
C ASP A 159 -4.46 -18.03 -7.90
N GLU A 160 -5.70 -17.51 -7.83
CA GLU A 160 -6.10 -16.39 -6.96
C GLU A 160 -6.94 -16.83 -5.76
N ASP A 161 -7.16 -18.14 -5.56
CA ASP A 161 -8.02 -18.67 -4.51
C ASP A 161 -7.37 -18.53 -3.12
N THR A 162 -7.79 -17.48 -2.40
CA THR A 162 -7.20 -16.96 -1.15
C THR A 162 -7.32 -17.89 0.06
N ALA A 163 -8.14 -18.93 0.01
CA ALA A 163 -8.44 -19.74 1.20
C ALA A 163 -7.28 -20.64 1.67
N ALA A 164 -6.24 -20.85 0.85
CA ALA A 164 -5.09 -21.70 1.21
C ALA A 164 -3.72 -21.25 0.66
N LEU A 165 -3.67 -20.46 -0.41
CA LEU A 165 -2.45 -20.23 -1.18
C LEU A 165 -1.93 -18.78 -1.14
N CYS A 166 -2.84 -17.81 -1.03
CA CYS A 166 -2.51 -16.39 -0.99
C CYS A 166 -2.73 -15.83 0.43
N PRO A 167 -1.71 -15.79 1.31
CA PRO A 167 -1.80 -14.98 2.52
C PRO A 167 -1.99 -13.53 2.05
N GLU A 168 -3.12 -12.91 2.37
CA GLU A 168 -3.49 -11.54 1.97
C GLU A 168 -2.29 -10.58 2.03
N SER A 169 -1.63 -10.41 0.90
CA SER A 169 -0.43 -9.58 0.75
C SER A 169 -0.74 -8.47 -0.24
N GLY A 170 -1.84 -7.73 -0.01
CA GLY A 170 -2.31 -6.72 -0.95
C GLY A 170 -3.20 -5.61 -0.38
N GLY A 171 -3.66 -5.72 0.87
CA GLY A 171 -4.27 -4.61 1.58
C GLY A 171 -3.18 -3.80 2.28
N SER A 172 -2.93 -2.58 1.82
CA SER A 172 -2.12 -1.55 2.48
C SER A 172 -2.02 -1.77 3.99
N GLY A 173 -0.85 -2.22 4.45
CA GLY A 173 -0.48 -2.27 5.86
C GLY A 173 -0.34 -0.85 6.38
N VAL A 174 -1.46 -0.13 6.52
CA VAL A 174 -1.60 0.90 7.53
C VAL A 174 -1.53 0.13 8.83
N SER A 175 -0.30 -0.08 9.29
CA SER A 175 -0.07 -0.71 10.58
C SER A 175 -0.84 0.13 11.59
N ASN A 176 -1.79 -0.51 12.29
CA ASN A 176 -2.54 0.08 13.40
C ASN A 176 -1.63 0.62 14.53
N ALA A 177 -0.30 0.47 14.39
CA ALA A 177 0.74 1.13 15.16
C ALA A 177 0.80 2.67 14.96
N TRP A 178 0.47 3.21 13.78
CA TRP A 178 0.57 4.65 13.53
C TRP A 178 -0.59 5.46 14.12
N LEU A 179 -1.76 4.84 14.33
CA LEU A 179 -2.90 5.50 15.00
C LEU A 179 -2.60 5.79 16.47
N ALA A 180 -1.82 4.94 17.15
CA ALA A 180 -1.37 5.18 18.52
C ALA A 180 -0.33 6.32 18.61
N LEU A 181 0.56 6.44 17.61
CA LEU A 181 1.58 7.49 17.57
C LEU A 181 1.01 8.86 17.16
N GLY A 182 0.05 8.89 16.22
CA GLY A 182 -0.63 10.11 15.79
C GLY A 182 -1.52 10.73 16.87
N ALA A 183 -2.27 9.90 17.61
CA ALA A 183 -3.11 10.36 18.71
C ALA A 183 -2.27 10.89 19.90
N GLY A 184 -1.15 10.25 20.23
CA GLY A 184 -0.24 10.69 21.27
C GLY A 184 0.43 12.04 20.96
N GLY A 185 0.84 12.25 19.70
CA GLY A 185 1.44 13.51 19.25
C GLY A 185 0.47 14.70 19.31
N ALA A 186 -0.79 14.49 18.91
CA ALA A 186 -1.82 15.53 18.96
C ALA A 186 -2.16 15.94 20.42
N ALA A 187 -2.25 14.97 21.33
CA ALA A 187 -2.51 15.24 22.74
C ALA A 187 -1.37 16.05 23.39
N LEU A 188 -0.11 15.71 23.11
CA LEU A 188 1.05 16.45 23.64
C LEU A 188 1.12 17.88 23.10
N ALA A 189 0.79 18.09 21.82
CA ALA A 189 0.76 19.42 21.22
C ALA A 189 -0.31 20.32 21.85
N LEU A 190 -1.51 19.77 22.14
CA LEU A 190 -2.58 20.52 22.81
C LEU A 190 -2.21 20.90 24.26
N VAL A 191 -1.57 20.01 25.00
CA VAL A 191 -1.09 20.30 26.37
C VAL A 191 0.00 21.36 26.35
N ALA A 192 0.95 21.30 25.41
CA ALA A 192 1.99 22.30 25.25
C ALA A 192 1.40 23.68 24.87
N ALA A 193 0.44 23.72 23.93
CA ALA A 193 -0.24 24.95 23.55
C ALA A 193 -1.00 25.57 24.73
N ALA A 194 -1.73 24.76 25.51
CA ALA A 194 -2.43 25.21 26.72
C ALA A 194 -1.46 25.75 27.79
N ALA A 195 -0.30 25.10 27.98
CA ALA A 195 0.74 25.56 28.89
C ALA A 195 1.34 26.91 28.46
N VAL A 196 1.64 27.06 27.16
CA VAL A 196 2.13 28.34 26.59
C VAL A 196 1.08 29.45 26.75
N LEU A 197 -0.20 29.16 26.48
CA LEU A 197 -1.29 30.12 26.68
C LEU A 197 -1.41 30.53 28.15
N CYS A 198 -1.34 29.57 29.07
CA CYS A 198 -1.39 29.83 30.51
C CYS A 198 -0.19 30.68 30.98
N CYS A 199 1.02 30.37 30.50
CA CYS A 199 2.21 31.17 30.76
C CYS A 199 2.08 32.60 30.20
N TYR A 200 1.50 32.75 29.01
CA TYR A 200 1.27 34.05 28.40
C TYR A 200 0.22 34.87 29.17
N CYS A 201 -0.89 34.25 29.57
CA CYS A 201 -1.92 34.88 30.40
C CYS A 201 -1.39 35.26 31.80
N ARG A 202 -0.54 34.41 32.41
CA ARG A 202 0.13 34.73 33.69
C ARG A 202 1.13 35.88 33.57
N ARG A 203 1.89 35.95 32.47
CA ARG A 203 2.81 37.09 32.22
C ARG A 203 2.05 38.39 31.98
N ARG A 204 0.93 38.33 31.24
CA ARG A 204 0.05 39.49 31.03
C ARG A 204 -0.63 39.96 32.32
N SER A 205 -1.08 39.06 33.19
CA SER A 205 -1.67 39.45 34.48
C SER A 205 -0.66 40.05 35.46
N VAL A 206 0.60 39.60 35.42
CA VAL A 206 1.71 40.25 36.15
C VAL A 206 2.00 41.66 35.59
N ALA A 207 2.01 41.83 34.26
CA ALA A 207 2.17 43.13 33.62
C ALA A 207 1.00 44.10 33.88
N GLN A 208 -0.23 43.59 34.01
CA GLN A 208 -1.39 44.39 34.41
C GLN A 208 -1.34 44.79 35.90
N ARG A 209 -0.83 43.94 36.79
CA ARG A 209 -0.67 44.28 38.22
C ARG A 209 0.33 45.42 38.43
N THR A 210 1.40 45.47 37.65
CA THR A 210 2.37 46.58 37.69
C THR A 210 1.76 47.92 37.21
N HIS A 211 0.82 47.91 36.26
CA HIS A 211 0.15 49.13 35.82
C HIS A 211 -0.87 49.64 36.85
N LEU A 212 -1.57 48.75 37.56
CA LEU A 212 -2.46 49.15 38.67
C LEU A 212 -1.71 49.71 39.87
N GLN A 213 -0.51 49.19 40.21
CA GLN A 213 0.30 49.73 41.31
C GLN A 213 0.92 51.11 40.99
N LEU A 214 1.21 51.41 39.72
CA LEU A 214 1.67 52.76 39.32
C LEU A 214 0.56 53.83 39.40
N GLN A 215 -0.71 53.44 39.33
CA GLN A 215 -1.84 54.37 39.46
C GLN A 215 -2.26 54.60 40.93
N GLN A 216 -1.93 53.67 41.85
CA GLN A 216 -2.19 53.84 43.29
C GLN A 216 -1.10 54.65 44.01
N MET A 217 0.09 54.82 43.43
CA MET A 217 1.19 55.63 43.99
C MET A 217 1.13 57.12 43.61
N ALA A 218 0.10 57.55 42.87
CA ALA A 218 -0.17 58.95 42.54
C ALA A 218 -1.26 59.62 43.39
N ILE A 219 -1.83 58.90 44.38
CA ILE A 219 -2.85 59.44 45.30
C ILE A 219 -2.49 59.05 46.74
N SER A 220 -1.34 59.51 47.22
CA SER A 220 -1.04 59.56 48.65
C SER A 220 -0.49 60.94 48.96
N ASN A 221 -1.39 61.86 49.30
CA ASN A 221 -1.09 63.08 50.05
C ASN A 221 -2.37 63.52 50.78
N GLY A 222 -2.32 63.50 52.11
CA GLY A 222 -3.41 63.94 53.01
C GLY A 222 -3.61 62.93 54.15
N ALA A 223 -2.83 62.97 55.22
CA ALA A 223 -3.00 63.82 56.40
C ALA A 223 -3.97 63.21 57.45
N GLY A 224 -3.49 63.03 58.68
CA GLY A 224 -4.32 63.16 59.88
C GLY A 224 -4.36 62.01 60.88
N VAL A 225 -3.54 62.13 61.94
CA VAL A 225 -3.89 62.03 63.38
C VAL A 225 -4.62 60.79 63.93
N GLY A 226 -4.08 60.21 65.00
CA GLY A 226 -4.89 59.52 66.04
C GLY A 226 -4.24 58.28 66.65
N LYS A 227 -4.27 58.17 67.98
CA LYS A 227 -3.53 57.23 68.86
C LYS A 227 -4.50 56.15 69.44
N PRO A 228 -4.11 55.26 70.39
CA PRO A 228 -4.27 53.79 70.31
C PRO A 228 -5.21 53.17 71.38
N LEU A 229 -5.50 51.86 71.33
CA LEU A 229 -5.80 51.04 72.52
C LEU A 229 -5.83 49.50 72.26
N ASP A 230 -5.14 48.76 73.12
CA ASP A 230 -5.14 47.31 73.40
C ASP A 230 -6.19 46.97 74.51
N PRO A 231 -6.29 45.75 75.11
CA PRO A 231 -6.32 44.34 74.63
C PRO A 231 -7.37 43.45 75.39
N ALA A 232 -7.21 42.12 75.30
CA ALA A 232 -7.69 41.04 76.23
C ALA A 232 -9.14 40.52 76.02
N ALA A 233 -9.53 39.25 76.24
CA ALA A 233 -8.96 38.04 76.86
C ALA A 233 -9.70 36.82 76.22
N ASP A 234 -9.08 35.68 75.87
CA ASP A 234 -8.66 34.54 76.70
C ASP A 234 -9.82 33.84 77.44
N THR A 235 -10.23 32.60 77.08
CA THR A 235 -9.92 31.32 77.77
C THR A 235 -10.94 30.24 77.27
N ARG A 236 -10.74 28.89 77.22
CA ARG A 236 -10.24 27.91 78.22
C ARG A 236 -10.11 26.48 77.62
N LEU A 237 -8.96 25.82 77.89
CA LEU A 237 -8.74 24.43 78.43
C LEU A 237 -8.87 23.14 77.54
N PRO A 238 -8.36 21.95 77.98
CA PRO A 238 -6.92 21.56 78.09
C PRO A 238 -6.65 20.07 77.71
N GLY A 239 -5.38 19.60 77.72
CA GLY A 239 -5.09 18.15 77.88
C GLY A 239 -3.92 17.56 77.09
N ASN A 240 -2.82 17.33 77.81
CA ASN A 240 -1.55 16.67 77.49
C ASN A 240 -1.62 15.30 76.74
N TRP A 241 -0.61 14.95 75.92
CA TRP A 241 0.61 14.19 76.28
C TRP A 241 1.36 13.66 75.03
N ALA A 242 2.69 13.51 75.20
CA ALA A 242 3.65 12.63 74.50
C ALA A 242 4.48 13.16 73.30
N LEU A 243 5.77 13.39 73.59
CA LEU A 243 6.96 13.28 72.73
C LEU A 243 7.47 11.80 72.73
N PRO A 244 8.60 11.44 72.09
CA PRO A 244 9.13 11.71 70.74
C PRO A 244 9.68 10.41 70.06
N ALA A 245 10.17 10.48 68.80
CA ALA A 245 11.45 9.87 68.37
C ALA A 245 11.66 9.90 66.83
N GLY A 246 12.82 10.41 66.39
CA GLY A 246 13.48 9.99 65.14
C GLY A 246 14.36 8.73 65.38
N PRO A 247 15.14 8.22 64.40
CA PRO A 247 16.40 8.89 64.05
C PRO A 247 16.94 8.71 62.59
N ARG A 248 17.75 9.73 62.21
CA ARG A 248 19.07 9.74 61.52
C ARG A 248 19.54 8.61 60.58
N GLY A 249 20.19 9.02 59.48
CA GLY A 249 21.34 8.30 58.90
C GLY A 249 21.84 8.84 57.54
N TYR A 250 22.82 9.74 57.54
CA TYR A 250 23.64 10.12 56.36
C TYR A 250 25.00 9.41 56.44
N SER A 251 25.53 8.92 55.32
CA SER A 251 26.95 8.61 55.00
C SER A 251 27.00 8.06 53.57
N ALA A 252 27.99 8.24 52.70
CA ALA A 252 29.16 9.09 52.55
C ALA A 252 29.62 8.90 51.08
N ALA A 253 30.39 9.84 50.54
CA ALA A 253 30.87 9.84 49.15
C ALA A 253 32.30 9.27 49.00
N ARG A 254 32.61 8.87 47.74
CA ARG A 254 33.92 8.82 47.03
C ARG A 254 34.69 7.46 46.99
N PRO A 255 35.78 7.31 46.17
CA PRO A 255 35.77 7.14 44.70
C PRO A 255 36.81 6.08 44.18
N GLY A 256 36.86 5.85 42.85
CA GLY A 256 37.98 5.17 42.13
C GLY A 256 37.91 3.63 42.13
N ARG A 257 38.48 2.86 41.18
CA ARG A 257 39.51 3.11 40.16
C ARG A 257 39.52 1.94 39.15
N LEU A 258 39.87 2.27 37.91
CA LEU A 258 40.35 1.46 36.77
C LEU A 258 40.99 0.07 37.02
N ARG A 259 40.71 -0.88 36.09
CA ARG A 259 41.64 -1.69 35.23
C ARG A 259 40.83 -2.85 34.62
N ALA A 260 40.70 -3.06 33.31
CA ALA A 260 41.66 -3.32 32.22
C ALA A 260 42.31 -4.73 32.25
N ARG A 261 42.33 -5.35 31.06
CA ARG A 261 42.93 -6.63 30.58
C ARG A 261 42.07 -7.88 30.71
N ALA A 262 42.17 -8.91 29.85
CA ALA A 262 42.69 -9.11 28.49
C ALA A 262 42.51 -10.63 28.20
N LEU A 263 42.32 -10.98 26.92
CA LEU A 263 42.76 -12.23 26.26
C LEU A 263 42.47 -13.58 26.96
N ARG A 264 41.54 -14.35 26.39
CA ARG A 264 41.82 -15.53 25.55
C ARG A 264 40.62 -15.88 24.71
#